data_AF-A0A8T2UAL2-F1
#
_entry.id   AF-A0A8T2UAL2-F1
#
_cell.length_a   1.000
_cell.length_b   1.000
_cell.length_c   1.000
_cell.angle_alpha   90.00
_cell.angle_beta   90.00
_cell.angle_gamma   90.00
#
_symmetry.space_group_name_H-M   'P 1'
#
loop_
_entity.id
_entity.type
_entity.pdbx_description
1 polymer ?
#
loop_
_entity_poly.entity_id
_entity_poly.type
_entity_poly.pdbx_seq_one_letter_code
_entity_poly.pdbx_strand_id
1 'polypeptide(L)'
;MEGNEELFQKIVELLVVAGYTRARSQSLCPFDKLTGGLVWCINGCDVDLDIDHFYDDNAAPEYKQKVCEAIEKALHVMECPYPLQAHQVQRLDYSAVYHVVQWLAKCAVSDQVSRLASAKKIDHPIDGKVEVRHEV
;
A
#
# COMPACT_ATOMS: atom_id res chain seq x y z
N MET A 1 5.97 29.67 1.73
CA MET A 1 5.37 28.43 2.26
C MET A 1 5.02 27.45 1.13
N GLU A 2 5.59 27.61 -0.08
CA GLU A 2 5.21 26.86 -1.29
C GLU A 2 5.71 25.40 -1.35
N GLY A 3 6.81 25.06 -0.69
CA GLY A 3 7.43 23.73 -0.86
C GLY A 3 6.63 22.55 -0.27
N ASN A 4 5.81 22.76 0.76
CA ASN A 4 5.12 21.66 1.44
C ASN A 4 3.92 21.13 0.64
N GLU A 5 3.19 22.03 -0.02
CA GLU A 5 2.03 21.66 -0.85
C GLU A 5 2.48 21.01 -2.15
N GLU A 6 3.56 21.48 -2.77
CA GLU A 6 4.16 20.82 -3.94
C GLU A 6 4.63 19.40 -3.62
N LEU A 7 5.26 19.18 -2.46
CA LEU A 7 5.66 17.85 -2.01
C LEU A 7 4.46 16.94 -1.79
N PHE A 8 3.41 17.46 -1.16
CA PHE A 8 2.18 16.71 -0.97
C PHE A 8 1.56 16.28 -2.30
N GLN A 9 1.49 17.16 -3.30
CA GLN A 9 0.99 16.79 -4.62
C GLN A 9 1.85 15.72 -5.30
N LYS A 10 3.19 15.83 -5.20
CA LYS A 10 4.10 14.78 -5.71
C LYS A 10 3.87 13.44 -5.01
N ILE A 11 3.62 13.43 -3.71
CA ILE A 11 3.25 12.21 -2.98
C ILE A 11 1.95 11.63 -3.53
N VAL A 12 0.91 12.46 -3.67
CA VAL A 12 -0.38 12.04 -4.22
C VAL A 12 -0.22 11.44 -5.61
N GLU A 13 0.57 12.07 -6.48
CA GLU A 13 0.86 11.54 -7.82
C GLU A 13 1.54 10.17 -7.77
N LEU A 14 2.57 10.00 -6.93
CA LEU A 14 3.25 8.71 -6.75
C LEU A 14 2.30 7.62 -6.26
N LEU A 15 1.42 7.94 -5.31
CA LEU A 15 0.42 7.00 -4.78
C LEU A 15 -0.57 6.57 -5.87
N VAL A 16 -1.01 7.51 -6.72
CA VAL A 16 -1.90 7.19 -7.84
C VAL A 16 -1.20 6.30 -8.86
N VAL A 17 0.07 6.58 -9.18
CA VAL A 17 0.88 5.74 -10.08
C VAL A 17 1.07 4.33 -9.50
N ALA A 18 1.21 4.20 -8.18
CA ALA A 18 1.25 2.93 -7.47
C ALA A 18 -0.13 2.20 -7.39
N GLY A 19 -1.19 2.80 -7.95
CA GLY A 19 -2.53 2.21 -8.03
C GLY A 19 -3.52 2.71 -6.97
N TYR A 20 -3.09 3.52 -6.01
CA TYR A 20 -3.99 4.10 -5.00
C TYR A 20 -4.71 5.35 -5.55
N THR A 21 -5.69 5.12 -6.43
CA THR A 21 -6.46 6.18 -7.09
C THR A 21 -7.26 7.06 -6.11
N ARG A 22 -7.59 6.54 -4.92
CA ARG A 22 -8.33 7.24 -3.87
C ARG A 22 -7.59 8.47 -3.33
N ALA A 23 -6.27 8.57 -3.51
CA ALA A 23 -5.50 9.77 -3.16
C ALA A 23 -6.01 11.05 -3.85
N ARG A 24 -6.66 10.94 -5.02
CA ARG A 24 -7.26 12.08 -5.73
C ARG A 24 -8.58 12.57 -5.13
N SER A 25 -9.21 11.81 -4.23
CA SER A 25 -10.51 12.19 -3.69
C SER A 25 -10.42 13.51 -2.94
N GLN A 26 -11.25 14.48 -3.29
CA GLN A 26 -11.32 15.76 -2.57
C GLN A 26 -11.99 15.63 -1.20
N SER A 27 -12.72 14.53 -0.97
CA SER A 27 -13.41 14.26 0.29
C SER A 27 -12.50 13.75 1.41
N LEU A 28 -11.26 13.38 1.10
CA LEU A 28 -10.32 12.84 2.08
C LEU A 28 -9.37 13.93 2.58
N CYS A 29 -9.13 13.96 3.89
CA CYS A 29 -8.13 14.84 4.45
C CYS A 29 -6.71 14.36 4.06
N PRO A 30 -5.69 15.24 4.16
CA PRO A 30 -4.32 14.88 3.79
C PRO A 30 -3.77 13.66 4.56
N PHE A 31 -4.14 13.52 5.83
CA PHE A 31 -3.74 12.38 6.65
C PHE A 31 -4.28 11.05 6.09
N ASP A 32 -5.57 10.98 5.75
CA ASP A 32 -6.18 9.73 5.26
C ASP A 32 -5.70 9.37 3.85
N LYS A 33 -5.42 10.37 3.02
CA LYS A 33 -4.76 10.14 1.72
C LYS A 33 -3.40 9.50 1.91
N LEU A 34 -2.63 10.00 2.88
CA LEU A 34 -1.27 9.57 3.14
C LEU A 34 -1.24 8.17 3.75
N THR A 35 -1.97 7.95 4.86
CA THR A 35 -2.00 6.66 5.56
C THR A 35 -2.63 5.58 4.70
N GLY A 36 -3.75 5.87 4.02
CA GLY A 36 -4.37 4.92 3.09
C GLY A 36 -3.44 4.55 1.93
N GLY A 37 -2.69 5.51 1.41
CA GLY A 37 -1.71 5.27 0.35
C GLY A 37 -0.49 4.47 0.81
N LEU A 38 0.04 4.76 2.01
CA LEU A 38 1.12 3.99 2.60
C LEU A 38 0.70 2.53 2.85
N VAL A 39 -0.48 2.34 3.46
CA VAL A 39 -1.06 1.01 3.69
C VAL A 39 -1.25 0.26 2.36
N TRP A 40 -1.77 0.93 1.34
CA TRP A 40 -1.92 0.35 0.00
C TRP A 40 -0.59 -0.15 -0.56
N CYS A 41 0.46 0.67 -0.50
CA CYS A 41 1.75 0.28 -1.04
C CYS A 41 2.41 -0.83 -0.22
N ILE A 42 2.31 -0.80 1.11
CA ILE A 42 2.83 -1.84 2.00
C ILE A 42 2.15 -3.19 1.72
N ASN A 43 0.83 -3.22 1.64
CA ASN A 43 0.07 -4.42 1.27
C ASN A 43 0.42 -4.90 -0.15
N GLY A 44 0.71 -3.96 -1.07
CA GLY A 44 1.22 -4.25 -2.41
C GLY A 44 2.59 -4.92 -2.43
N CYS A 45 3.35 -4.85 -1.33
CA CYS A 45 4.65 -5.50 -1.14
C CYS A 45 4.55 -6.80 -0.32
N ASP A 46 3.36 -7.39 -0.21
CA ASP A 46 3.08 -8.64 0.52
C ASP A 46 3.33 -8.57 2.04
N VAL A 47 3.28 -7.36 2.60
CA VAL A 47 3.29 -7.15 4.06
C VAL A 47 1.90 -6.76 4.50
N ASP A 48 1.28 -7.60 5.34
CA ASP A 48 -0.04 -7.32 5.88
C ASP A 48 0.05 -6.42 7.12
N LEU A 49 -0.81 -5.41 7.15
CA LEU A 49 -0.97 -4.50 8.27
C LEU A 49 -2.21 -4.95 9.04
N ASP A 50 -2.02 -5.44 10.27
CA ASP A 50 -3.09 -5.81 11.20
C ASP A 50 -3.85 -4.57 11.71
N ILE A 51 -4.57 -3.92 10.80
CA ILE A 51 -5.37 -2.73 11.02
C ILE A 51 -6.68 -2.92 10.26
N ASP A 52 -7.80 -2.78 10.95
CA ASP A 52 -9.12 -2.69 10.31
C ASP A 52 -9.13 -1.49 9.36
N HIS A 53 -9.03 -1.72 8.05
CA HIS A 53 -8.94 -0.71 6.98
C HIS A 53 -10.24 0.11 6.77
N PHE A 54 -11.09 0.21 7.80
CA PHE A 54 -12.32 0.97 7.73
C PHE A 54 -12.03 2.43 8.08
N TYR A 55 -12.19 3.30 7.07
CA TYR A 55 -12.20 4.75 7.21
C TYR A 55 -13.34 5.16 8.15
N ASP A 56 -13.01 5.83 9.24
CA ASP A 56 -13.98 6.51 10.10
C ASP A 56 -13.46 7.92 10.40
N ASP A 57 -14.19 8.94 9.94
CA ASP A 57 -13.88 10.35 10.20
C ASP A 57 -13.99 10.70 11.70
N ASN A 58 -14.75 9.89 12.46
CA ASN A 58 -14.84 9.93 13.92
C ASN A 58 -13.84 8.98 14.61
N ALA A 59 -12.90 8.39 13.86
CA ALA A 59 -11.90 7.51 14.46
C ALA A 59 -11.18 8.25 15.59
N ALA A 60 -11.24 7.65 16.77
CA ALA A 60 -10.65 8.23 17.97
C ALA A 60 -9.14 8.49 17.76
N PRO A 61 -8.54 9.53 18.36
CA PRO A 61 -7.12 9.85 18.20
C PRO A 61 -6.17 8.65 18.38
N GLU A 62 -6.57 7.70 19.22
CA GLU A 62 -5.87 6.45 19.49
C GLU A 62 -5.79 5.55 18.24
N TYR A 63 -6.80 5.57 17.38
CA TYR A 63 -6.78 4.86 16.10
C TYR A 63 -5.74 5.46 15.15
N LYS A 64 -5.72 6.79 15.00
CA LYS A 64 -4.72 7.46 14.14
C LYS A 64 -3.29 7.17 14.59
N GLN A 65 -3.04 7.14 15.90
CA GLN A 65 -1.76 6.75 16.46
C GLN A 65 -1.39 5.30 16.11
N LYS A 66 -2.32 4.35 16.33
CA LYS A 66 -2.12 2.93 15.98
C LYS A 66 -1.79 2.73 14.50
N VAL A 67 -2.48 3.45 13.60
CA VAL A 67 -2.19 3.41 12.16
C VAL A 67 -0.75 3.85 11.88
N CYS A 68 -0.32 4.95 12.48
CA CYS A 68 1.04 5.46 12.29
C CYS A 68 2.10 4.48 12.80
N GLU A 69 1.88 3.86 13.97
CA GLU A 69 2.78 2.86 14.57
C GLU A 69 2.84 1.58 13.74
N ALA A 70 1.71 1.13 13.21
CA ALA A 70 1.65 -0.04 12.36
C ALA A 70 2.39 0.18 11.03
N ILE A 71 2.25 1.37 10.42
CA ILE A 71 3.04 1.77 9.25
C ILE A 71 4.54 1.74 9.57
N GLU A 72 4.97 2.37 10.67
CA GLU A 72 6.38 2.38 11.08
C GLU A 72 6.92 0.96 11.28
N LYS A 73 6.16 0.10 11.98
CA LYS A 73 6.53 -1.30 12.21
C LYS A 73 6.66 -2.08 10.90
N ALA A 74 5.73 -1.91 9.96
CA ALA A 74 5.80 -2.58 8.67
C ALA A 74 7.01 -2.12 7.85
N LEU A 75 7.32 -0.82 7.84
CA LEU A 75 8.52 -0.30 7.19
C LEU A 75 9.80 -0.89 7.78
N HIS A 76 9.83 -1.10 9.10
CA HIS A 76 10.95 -1.78 9.76
C HIS A 76 11.08 -3.24 9.32
N VAL A 77 9.97 -3.98 9.24
CA VAL A 77 9.95 -5.38 8.74
C VAL A 77 10.41 -5.47 7.29
N MET A 78 10.06 -4.50 6.46
CA MET A 78 10.50 -4.44 5.06
C MET A 78 11.93 -3.93 4.88
N GLU A 79 12.66 -3.67 5.97
CA GLU A 79 14.02 -3.11 5.96
C GLU A 79 14.12 -1.82 5.13
N CYS A 80 13.10 -0.94 5.23
CA CYS A 80 13.07 0.33 4.52
C CYS A 80 14.33 1.16 4.85
N PRO A 81 15.11 1.61 3.85
CA PRO A 81 16.35 2.36 4.08
C PRO A 81 16.11 3.80 4.54
N TYR A 82 14.86 4.28 4.50
CA TYR A 82 14.47 5.62 4.89
C TYR A 82 13.76 5.58 6.24
N PRO A 83 14.31 6.22 7.29
CA PRO A 83 13.68 6.24 8.60
C PRO A 83 12.40 7.07 8.54
N LEU A 84 11.29 6.47 8.95
CA LEU A 84 10.01 7.15 9.10
C LEU A 84 9.36 6.70 10.41
N GLN A 85 9.13 7.66 11.29
CA GLN A 85 8.51 7.41 12.59
C GLN A 85 7.03 7.76 12.57
N ALA A 86 6.23 7.12 13.43
CA ALA A 86 4.80 7.35 13.56
C ALA A 86 4.45 8.84 13.74
N HIS A 87 5.23 9.56 14.55
CA HIS A 87 5.02 10.98 14.81
C HIS A 87 5.20 11.86 13.55
N GLN A 88 6.04 11.43 12.60
CA GLN A 88 6.25 12.15 11.33
C GLN A 88 5.06 11.97 10.39
N VAL A 89 4.48 10.76 10.36
CA VAL A 89 3.23 10.49 9.63
C VAL A 89 2.07 11.30 10.22
N GLN A 90 1.95 11.32 11.55
CA GLN A 90 0.91 12.07 12.26
C GLN A 90 1.01 13.58 12.02
N ARG A 91 2.22 14.13 11.96
CA ARG A 91 2.48 15.56 11.71
C ARG A 91 2.51 15.94 10.23
N LEU A 92 2.26 15.00 9.33
CA LEU A 92 2.30 15.23 7.88
C LEU A 92 3.67 15.78 7.43
N ASP A 93 4.75 15.18 7.93
CA ASP A 93 6.13 15.49 7.50
C ASP A 93 6.37 14.93 6.09
N TYR A 94 5.89 15.67 5.08
CA TYR A 94 5.94 15.25 3.69
C TYR A 94 7.36 15.03 3.18
N SER A 95 8.37 15.69 3.76
CA SER A 95 9.77 15.48 3.35
C SER A 95 10.22 14.05 3.65
N ALA A 96 9.96 13.58 4.87
CA ALA A 96 10.27 12.19 5.25
C ALA A 96 9.39 11.18 4.51
N VAL A 97 8.09 11.47 4.43
CA VAL A 97 7.14 10.54 3.82
C VAL A 97 7.35 10.40 2.31
N TYR A 98 7.78 11.45 1.63
CA TYR A 98 8.08 11.42 0.20
C TYR A 98 9.11 10.35 -0.16
N HIS A 99 10.21 10.27 0.59
CA HIS A 99 11.26 9.28 0.33
C HIS A 99 10.78 7.85 0.55
N VAL A 100 9.96 7.62 1.58
CA VAL A 100 9.33 6.31 1.82
C VAL A 100 8.36 5.94 0.72
N VAL A 101 7.48 6.86 0.30
CA VAL A 101 6.51 6.61 -0.79
C VAL A 101 7.23 6.33 -2.10
N GLN A 102 8.32 7.05 -2.41
CA GLN A 102 9.15 6.77 -3.59
C GLN A 102 9.74 5.36 -3.58
N TRP A 103 10.17 4.89 -2.42
CA TRP A 103 10.72 3.54 -2.26
C TRP A 103 9.62 2.48 -2.34
N LEU A 104 8.53 2.66 -1.61
CA LEU A 104 7.37 1.78 -1.61
C LEU A 104 6.74 1.64 -2.99
N ALA A 105 6.58 2.74 -3.74
CA ALA A 105 6.04 2.71 -5.10
C ALA A 105 6.90 1.86 -6.04
N LYS A 106 8.23 1.89 -5.87
CA LYS A 106 9.15 1.02 -6.64
C LYS A 106 9.03 -0.44 -6.23
N CYS A 107 8.92 -0.70 -4.93
CA CYS A 107 8.76 -2.04 -4.39
C CYS A 107 7.45 -2.68 -4.87
N ALA A 108 6.32 -1.99 -4.70
CA ALA A 108 5.00 -2.44 -5.13
C ALA A 108 4.93 -2.69 -6.65
N VAL A 109 5.52 -1.82 -7.49
CA VAL A 109 5.55 -2.04 -8.95
C VAL A 109 6.44 -3.22 -9.32
N SER A 110 7.61 -3.38 -8.70
CA SER A 110 8.51 -4.51 -8.96
C SER A 110 7.87 -5.86 -8.63
N ASP A 111 7.15 -5.92 -7.51
CA ASP A 111 6.47 -7.11 -7.05
C ASP A 111 5.24 -7.42 -7.93
N GLN A 112 4.45 -6.40 -8.27
CA GLN A 112 3.30 -6.52 -9.17
C GLN A 112 3.69 -6.99 -10.59
N VAL A 113 4.81 -6.51 -11.14
CA VAL A 113 5.34 -6.98 -12.44
C VAL A 113 5.76 -8.45 -12.38
N SER A 114 6.39 -8.88 -11.28
CA SER A 114 6.76 -10.29 -11.06
C SER A 114 5.52 -11.19 -10.89
N ARG A 115 4.46 -10.66 -10.29
CA ARG A 115 3.16 -11.34 -10.15
C ARG A 115 2.42 -11.47 -11.48
N LEU A 116 2.42 -10.43 -12.33
CA LEU A 116 1.85 -10.50 -13.69
C LEU A 116 2.63 -11.45 -14.61
N ALA A 117 3.94 -11.56 -14.42
CA ALA A 117 4.77 -12.54 -15.12
C ALA A 117 4.45 -13.99 -14.67
N SER A 118 4.12 -14.19 -13.39
CA SER A 118 3.79 -15.51 -12.84
C SER A 118 2.33 -15.92 -13.08
N ALA A 119 1.40 -14.95 -13.22
CA ALA A 119 -0.02 -15.20 -13.48
C ALA A 119 -0.33 -15.71 -14.90
N LYS A 120 0.68 -15.92 -15.77
CA LYS A 120 0.51 -16.48 -17.11
C LYS A 120 0.74 -18.00 -17.20
N LYS A 121 0.87 -18.71 -16.07
CA LYS A 121 0.96 -20.18 -16.02
C LYS A 121 -0.26 -20.79 -15.31
N ILE A 122 -1.44 -20.64 -15.90
CA ILE A 122 -2.50 -21.63 -15.77
C ILE A 122 -2.87 -22.05 -17.19
N ASP A 123 -1.95 -22.76 -17.83
CA ASP A 123 -2.27 -23.64 -18.95
C ASP A 123 -2.52 -25.01 -18.32
N HIS A 124 -3.79 -25.36 -18.13
CA HIS A 124 -4.14 -26.76 -17.95
C HIS A 124 -4.74 -27.25 -19.27
N PRO A 125 -4.05 -28.14 -20.00
CA PRO A 125 -4.65 -28.81 -21.12
C PRO A 125 -5.78 -29.69 -20.59
N ILE A 126 -7.01 -29.43 -21.05
CA ILE A 126 -8.13 -30.35 -20.91
C ILE A 126 -7.88 -31.55 -21.84
N ASP A 127 -6.94 -32.43 -21.48
CA ASP A 127 -6.75 -33.70 -22.17
C ASP A 127 -7.69 -34.74 -21.58
N GLY A 128 -8.61 -35.21 -22.41
CA GLY A 128 -9.60 -36.19 -22.05
C GLY A 128 -8.98 -37.54 -21.70
N LYS A 129 -9.45 -38.13 -20.61
CA LYS A 129 -9.52 -39.58 -20.48
C LYS A 129 -10.92 -40.00 -20.06
N VAL A 130 -11.63 -40.52 -21.04
CA VAL A 130 -12.67 -41.52 -20.85
C VAL A 130 -12.00 -42.75 -20.24
N GLU A 131 -12.44 -43.18 -19.06
CA GLU A 131 -12.29 -44.58 -18.65
C GLU A 131 -13.57 -45.08 -17.99
N VAL A 132 -14.15 -46.06 -18.67
CA VAL A 132 -15.31 -46.87 -18.33
C VAL A 132 -14.92 -48.01 -17.39
N ARG A 133 -15.85 -48.43 -16.51
CA ARG A 133 -16.18 -49.80 -16.02
C ARG A 133 -16.90 -49.70 -14.66
N HIS A 134 -18.19 -50.07 -14.55
CA HIS A 134 -18.75 -51.41 -14.23
C HIS A 134 -18.06 -52.00 -12.98
N GLU A 135 -18.73 -52.40 -11.89
CA GLU A 135 -19.83 -53.36 -11.65
C GLU A 135 -20.06 -53.30 -10.11
N VAL A 136 -21.20 -53.56 -9.47
CA VAL A 136 -22.13 -54.69 -9.47
C VAL A 136 -23.48 -54.20 -8.91
#